data_AF-U1GAM4-F1
#
_entry.id   AF-U1GAM4-F1
#
_cell.length_a   1.000
_cell.length_b   1.000
_cell.length_c   1.000
_cell.angle_alpha   90.00
_cell.angle_beta   90.00
_cell.angle_gamma   90.00
#
_symmetry.space_group_name_H-M   'P 1'
#
loop_
_entity.id
_entity.type
_entity.pdbx_description
1 polymer ?
#
loop_
_entity_poly.entity_id
_entity_poly.type
_entity_poly.pdbx_seq_one_letter_code
_entity_poly.pdbx_strand_id
1 'polypeptide(L)'
;MTRVEEVEKECQSVKYYIETSNHCGVMEDLLSTLALQAGAYSDKRAADKLCNLATVALTPGVSDEWLYGRAGYLYLLRLAKSGFAPNNDLEMLDRIQHTAQAVIAAILNSPQPWSWHGKVYLGAVHGTIGIITQIVLSDPACAARLEQLLDSLLRIQNEDSGNWPSSLPAGRRDRLVQVCHGAPGVVVSLLGIGKYFPNPLLANQDVHGAGAGMGIGSGLCHGVSGNALALAEGDLDAFLAHATEERMGPLIEAGVMEPSSHPEGLWTGEAGRAWVWAVADMGLERGLLGYNDR
;
A
#
# COMPACT_ATOMS: atom_id res chain seq x y z
N MET A 1 -8.68 32.08 -25.71
CA MET A 1 -7.68 31.58 -24.74
C MET A 1 -6.60 30.87 -25.53
N THR A 2 -5.34 31.16 -25.24
CA THR A 2 -4.22 30.40 -25.83
C THR A 2 -4.11 29.04 -25.13
N ARG A 3 -3.54 28.04 -25.81
CA ARG A 3 -3.33 26.69 -25.26
C ARG A 3 -2.50 26.69 -23.96
N VAL A 4 -1.69 27.74 -23.73
CA VAL A 4 -0.91 27.94 -22.51
C VAL A 4 -1.80 28.39 -21.35
N GLU A 5 -2.73 29.32 -21.58
CA GLU A 5 -3.70 29.80 -20.58
C GLU A 5 -4.67 28.70 -20.13
N GLU A 6 -5.03 27.76 -21.01
CA GLU A 6 -5.85 26.59 -20.63
C GLU A 6 -5.11 25.65 -19.69
N VAL A 7 -3.84 25.34 -20.00
CA VAL A 7 -3.01 24.45 -19.16
C VAL A 7 -2.73 25.06 -17.80
N GLU A 8 -2.49 26.38 -17.72
CA GLU A 8 -2.28 27.08 -16.46
C GLU A 8 -3.54 27.08 -15.58
N LYS A 9 -4.72 27.30 -16.18
CA LYS A 9 -6.00 27.31 -15.47
C LYS A 9 -6.38 25.92 -14.97
N GLU A 10 -6.07 24.88 -15.73
CA GLU A 10 -6.25 23.48 -15.34
C GLU A 10 -5.27 23.06 -14.24
N CYS A 11 -4.02 23.53 -14.27
CA CYS A 11 -3.08 23.35 -13.15
C CYS A 11 -3.55 24.08 -11.89
N GLN A 12 -4.13 25.27 -12.00
CA GLN A 12 -4.67 26.01 -10.86
C GLN A 12 -5.93 25.34 -10.26
N SER A 13 -6.85 24.84 -11.08
CA SER A 13 -8.04 24.13 -10.60
C SER A 13 -7.71 22.79 -9.95
N VAL A 14 -6.76 22.05 -10.53
CA VAL A 14 -6.19 20.83 -9.94
C VAL A 14 -5.54 21.12 -8.59
N LYS A 15 -4.69 22.14 -8.54
CA LYS A 15 -4.01 22.54 -7.32
C LYS A 15 -5.03 22.92 -6.25
N TYR A 16 -6.04 23.70 -6.60
CA TYR A 16 -7.13 24.06 -5.71
C TYR A 16 -7.91 22.84 -5.20
N TYR A 17 -8.27 21.90 -6.08
CA TYR A 17 -9.02 20.69 -5.68
C TYR A 17 -8.22 19.83 -4.69
N ILE A 18 -6.94 19.57 -4.99
CA ILE A 18 -6.08 18.75 -4.14
C ILE A 18 -5.76 19.47 -2.82
N GLU A 19 -5.53 20.79 -2.85
CA GLU A 19 -5.36 21.60 -1.64
C GLU A 19 -6.62 21.59 -0.75
N THR A 20 -7.82 21.40 -1.31
CA THR A 20 -9.06 21.32 -0.54
C THR A 20 -9.36 19.93 0.05
N SER A 21 -8.83 18.84 -0.53
CA SER A 21 -9.06 17.48 -0.03
C SER A 21 -8.09 17.08 1.11
N ASN A 22 -6.93 17.76 1.23
CA ASN A 22 -5.82 17.34 2.10
C ASN A 22 -5.35 15.89 1.85
N HIS A 23 -5.65 15.33 0.67
CA HIS A 23 -5.25 13.98 0.29
C HIS A 23 -4.15 14.02 -0.78
N CYS A 24 -3.22 13.09 -0.69
CA CYS A 24 -2.14 12.89 -1.66
C CYS A 24 -1.79 11.40 -1.89
N GLY A 25 -2.56 10.49 -1.30
CA GLY A 25 -2.34 9.05 -1.41
C GLY A 25 -2.84 8.45 -2.71
N VAL A 26 -2.88 7.12 -2.78
CA VAL A 26 -3.21 6.39 -4.02
C VAL A 26 -4.66 6.55 -4.49
N MET A 27 -5.56 7.04 -3.63
CA MET A 27 -6.94 7.35 -4.01
C MET A 27 -7.10 8.70 -4.71
N GLU A 28 -6.04 9.50 -4.83
CA GLU A 28 -6.11 10.73 -5.62
C GLU A 28 -5.97 10.41 -7.12
N ASP A 29 -7.10 10.43 -7.82
CA ASP A 29 -7.22 10.05 -9.23
C ASP A 29 -6.19 10.72 -10.14
N LEU A 30 -5.95 12.02 -9.95
CA LEU A 30 -4.97 12.72 -10.76
C LEU A 30 -3.56 12.20 -10.50
N LEU A 31 -3.17 12.05 -9.23
CA LEU A 31 -1.81 11.62 -8.88
C LEU A 31 -1.57 10.20 -9.39
N SER A 32 -2.56 9.32 -9.23
CA SER A 32 -2.53 7.96 -9.76
C SER A 32 -2.46 7.93 -11.30
N THR A 33 -3.21 8.79 -11.99
CA THR A 33 -3.14 8.90 -13.46
C THR A 33 -1.77 9.37 -13.92
N LEU A 34 -1.20 10.39 -13.27
CA LEU A 34 0.13 10.91 -13.61
C LEU A 34 1.22 9.86 -13.38
N ALA A 35 1.14 9.13 -12.25
CA ALA A 35 2.08 8.05 -11.94
C ALA A 35 1.99 6.90 -12.95
N LEU A 36 0.78 6.52 -13.37
CA LEU A 36 0.58 5.51 -14.41
C LEU A 36 1.12 5.96 -15.77
N GLN A 37 0.88 7.21 -16.17
CA GLN A 37 1.42 7.75 -17.42
C GLN A 37 2.96 7.78 -17.42
N ALA A 38 3.54 8.21 -16.31
CA ALA A 38 4.98 8.22 -16.10
C ALA A 38 5.57 6.80 -16.12
N GLY A 39 4.98 5.87 -15.37
CA GLY A 39 5.45 4.48 -15.24
C GLY A 39 5.28 3.64 -16.51
N ALA A 40 4.11 3.71 -17.14
CA ALA A 40 3.80 2.86 -18.29
C ALA A 40 4.38 3.38 -19.62
N TYR A 41 4.52 4.70 -19.76
CA TYR A 41 4.91 5.34 -21.03
C TYR A 41 6.16 6.22 -20.95
N SER A 42 6.87 6.22 -19.82
CA SER A 42 8.01 7.11 -19.57
C SER A 42 7.67 8.59 -19.82
N ASP A 43 6.43 9.02 -19.53
CA ASP A 43 5.98 10.39 -19.79
C ASP A 43 6.62 11.36 -18.79
N LYS A 44 7.67 12.07 -19.25
CA LYS A 44 8.39 13.08 -18.47
C LYS A 44 7.49 14.20 -17.96
N ARG A 45 6.50 14.63 -18.75
CA ARG A 45 5.61 15.72 -18.34
C ARG A 45 4.70 15.27 -17.20
N ALA A 46 4.22 14.04 -17.25
CA ALA A 46 3.44 13.45 -16.18
C ALA A 46 4.27 13.32 -14.90
N ALA A 47 5.50 12.82 -15.01
CA ALA A 47 6.43 12.69 -13.88
C ALA A 47 6.80 14.05 -13.26
N ASP A 48 7.07 15.06 -14.09
CA ASP A 48 7.34 16.43 -13.65
C ASP A 48 6.14 17.04 -12.91
N LYS A 49 4.94 16.87 -13.45
CA LYS A 49 3.70 17.35 -12.82
C LYS A 49 3.46 16.62 -11.50
N LEU A 50 3.67 15.31 -11.45
CA LEU A 50 3.60 14.53 -10.22
C LEU A 50 4.55 15.11 -9.18
N CYS A 51 5.84 15.29 -9.50
CA CYS A 51 6.84 15.85 -8.57
C CYS A 51 6.49 17.27 -8.11
N ASN A 52 5.99 18.12 -9.00
CA ASN A 52 5.57 19.48 -8.65
C ASN A 52 4.40 19.51 -7.67
N LEU A 53 3.52 18.50 -7.72
CA LEU A 53 2.40 18.37 -6.77
C LEU A 53 2.83 17.87 -5.39
N ALA A 54 4.12 17.58 -5.16
CA ALA A 54 4.65 17.27 -3.83
C ALA A 54 4.40 18.40 -2.83
N THR A 55 4.19 19.65 -3.28
CA THR A 55 3.79 20.75 -2.40
C THR A 55 2.55 20.44 -1.57
N VAL A 56 1.61 19.67 -2.13
CA VAL A 56 0.44 19.17 -1.40
C VAL A 56 0.89 18.21 -0.30
N ALA A 57 1.65 17.17 -0.67
CA ALA A 57 2.14 16.18 0.30
C ALA A 57 2.99 16.83 1.41
N LEU A 58 3.70 17.92 1.12
CA LEU A 58 4.52 18.67 2.09
C LEU A 58 3.71 19.65 2.94
N THR A 59 2.41 19.80 2.71
CA THR A 59 1.55 20.69 3.50
C THR A 59 1.38 20.13 4.92
N PRO A 60 1.51 20.95 5.98
CA PRO A 60 1.27 20.52 7.36
C PRO A 60 -0.14 19.95 7.54
N GLY A 61 -0.27 18.88 8.33
CA GLY A 61 -1.57 18.27 8.66
C GLY A 61 -2.10 17.26 7.64
N VAL A 62 -1.49 17.12 6.46
CA VAL A 62 -1.76 15.98 5.56
C VAL A 62 -1.42 14.67 6.29
N SER A 63 -2.23 13.64 6.08
CA SER A 63 -2.00 12.34 6.72
C SER A 63 -0.77 11.64 6.14
N ASP A 64 -0.18 10.73 6.93
CA ASP A 64 0.98 9.96 6.51
C ASP A 64 0.64 8.59 5.94
N GLU A 65 -0.61 8.12 6.07
CA GLU A 65 -0.99 6.76 5.67
C GLU A 65 -1.04 6.54 4.15
N TRP A 66 -1.26 5.29 3.72
CA TRP A 66 -1.07 4.91 2.32
C TRP A 66 -2.24 5.28 1.40
N LEU A 67 -3.48 5.25 1.89
CA LEU A 67 -4.64 5.41 1.01
C LEU A 67 -4.84 6.87 0.55
N TYR A 68 -4.70 7.80 1.48
CA TYR A 68 -4.94 9.24 1.31
C TYR A 68 -3.72 10.10 1.65
N GLY A 69 -2.67 9.53 2.23
CA GLY A 69 -1.55 10.28 2.77
C GLY A 69 -0.23 10.14 2.02
N ARG A 70 0.82 10.67 2.66
CA ARG A 70 2.18 10.78 2.12
C ARG A 70 2.79 9.42 1.77
N ALA A 71 2.48 8.34 2.50
CA ALA A 71 2.97 7.01 2.17
C ALA A 71 2.41 6.51 0.82
N GLY A 72 1.16 6.87 0.48
CA GLY A 72 0.60 6.58 -0.83
C GLY A 72 1.29 7.36 -1.94
N TYR A 73 1.57 8.63 -1.67
CA TYR A 73 2.34 9.46 -2.59
C TYR A 73 3.73 8.88 -2.89
N LEU A 74 4.39 8.29 -1.88
CA LEU A 74 5.66 7.57 -2.09
C LEU A 74 5.52 6.38 -3.03
N TYR A 75 4.43 5.61 -2.94
CA TYR A 75 4.13 4.55 -3.92
C TYR A 75 4.02 5.13 -5.34
N LEU A 76 3.28 6.22 -5.51
CA LEU A 76 3.10 6.87 -6.82
C LEU A 76 4.41 7.36 -7.43
N LEU A 77 5.33 7.88 -6.62
CA LEU A 77 6.67 8.25 -7.06
C LEU A 77 7.48 7.04 -7.51
N ARG A 78 7.39 5.90 -6.80
CA ARG A 78 8.07 4.66 -7.23
C ARG A 78 7.50 4.10 -8.53
N LEU A 79 6.17 4.14 -8.69
CA LEU A 79 5.53 3.77 -9.94
C LEU A 79 5.99 4.67 -11.10
N ALA A 80 6.10 5.98 -10.88
CA ALA A 80 6.67 6.87 -11.89
C ALA A 80 8.14 6.52 -12.20
N LYS A 81 8.94 6.22 -11.17
CA LYS A 81 10.36 5.85 -11.30
C LYS A 81 10.58 4.62 -12.17
N SER A 82 9.68 3.63 -12.12
CA SER A 82 9.81 2.38 -12.88
C SER A 82 9.79 2.61 -14.40
N GLY A 83 9.10 3.65 -14.88
CA GLY A 83 9.07 4.02 -16.29
C GLY A 83 10.38 4.61 -16.82
N PHE A 84 11.25 5.14 -15.95
CA PHE A 84 12.49 5.82 -16.34
C PHE A 84 13.75 4.98 -16.09
N ALA A 85 13.67 4.00 -15.19
CA ALA A 85 14.80 3.13 -14.87
C ALA A 85 15.34 2.33 -16.08
N PRO A 86 14.51 1.72 -16.95
CA PRO A 86 15.00 0.94 -18.10
C PRO A 86 15.81 1.76 -19.10
N ASN A 87 15.48 3.05 -19.25
CA ASN A 87 16.14 3.96 -20.19
C ASN A 87 17.28 4.77 -19.54
N ASN A 88 17.56 4.54 -18.25
CA ASN A 88 18.57 5.25 -17.47
C ASN A 88 18.46 6.78 -17.58
N ASP A 89 17.23 7.30 -17.48
CA ASP A 89 16.96 8.74 -17.51
C ASP A 89 17.35 9.40 -16.18
N LEU A 90 18.66 9.63 -16.01
CA LEU A 90 19.25 10.06 -14.74
C LEU A 90 18.64 11.37 -14.21
N GLU A 91 18.25 12.29 -15.08
CA GLU A 91 17.61 13.55 -14.69
C GLU A 91 16.27 13.30 -14.00
N MET A 92 15.41 12.49 -14.63
CA MET A 92 14.12 12.16 -14.02
C MET A 92 14.23 11.29 -12.78
N LEU A 93 15.16 10.34 -12.79
CA LEU A 93 15.43 9.49 -11.64
C LEU A 93 15.90 10.30 -10.43
N ASP A 94 16.81 11.26 -10.63
CA ASP A 94 17.28 12.16 -9.58
C ASP A 94 16.15 13.05 -9.04
N ARG A 95 15.35 13.64 -9.93
CA ARG A 95 14.20 14.48 -9.55
C ARG A 95 13.17 13.71 -8.72
N ILE A 96 12.79 12.52 -9.16
CA ILE A 96 11.83 11.67 -8.44
C ILE A 96 12.42 11.27 -7.08
N GLN A 97 13.69 10.89 -7.03
CA GLN A 97 14.37 10.51 -5.79
C GLN A 97 14.43 11.69 -4.80
N HIS A 98 14.78 12.88 -5.27
CA HIS A 98 14.83 14.08 -4.43
C HIS A 98 13.45 14.42 -3.86
N THR A 99 12.41 14.29 -4.68
CA THR A 99 11.02 14.47 -4.25
C THR A 99 10.62 13.43 -3.19
N ALA A 100 10.97 12.16 -3.39
CA ALA A 100 10.70 11.10 -2.42
C ALA A 100 11.42 11.36 -1.09
N GLN A 101 12.67 11.82 -1.11
CA GLN A 101 13.43 12.16 0.10
C GLN A 101 12.78 13.29 0.89
N ALA A 102 12.27 14.33 0.22
CA ALA A 102 11.54 15.41 0.87
C ALA A 102 10.25 14.91 1.54
N VAL A 103 9.50 14.03 0.88
CA VAL A 103 8.27 13.43 1.43
C VAL A 103 8.57 12.49 2.59
N ILE A 104 9.63 11.66 2.50
CA ILE A 104 10.10 10.82 3.61
C ILE A 104 10.47 11.69 4.82
N ALA A 105 11.21 12.78 4.60
CA ALA A 105 11.56 13.71 5.67
C ALA A 105 10.30 14.31 6.32
N ALA A 106 9.27 14.66 5.54
CA ALA A 106 8.01 15.14 6.07
C ALA A 106 7.31 14.08 6.96
N ILE A 107 7.23 12.82 6.50
CA ILE A 107 6.63 11.72 7.28
C ILE A 107 7.39 11.47 8.58
N LEU A 108 8.72 11.47 8.53
CA LEU A 108 9.56 11.21 9.71
C LEU A 108 9.52 12.37 10.72
N ASN A 109 9.21 13.58 10.27
CA ASN A 109 9.03 14.76 11.12
C ASN A 109 7.58 14.91 11.63
N SER A 110 6.63 14.12 11.12
CA SER A 110 5.27 14.09 11.63
C SER A 110 5.21 13.54 13.06
N PRO A 111 4.22 13.96 13.88
CA PRO A 111 4.03 13.41 15.22
C PRO A 111 3.83 11.89 15.20
N GLN A 112 4.60 11.18 16.04
CA GLN A 112 4.48 9.75 16.27
C GLN A 112 3.84 9.44 17.64
N PRO A 113 3.09 8.34 17.79
CA PRO A 113 2.74 7.38 16.74
C PRO A 113 1.84 8.00 15.66
N TRP A 114 2.05 7.61 14.39
CA TRP A 114 1.24 8.12 13.29
C TRP A 114 -0.23 7.77 13.51
N SER A 115 -1.12 8.70 13.18
CA SER A 115 -2.55 8.51 13.37
C SER A 115 -3.36 9.02 12.18
N TRP A 116 -4.51 8.39 11.97
CA TRP A 116 -5.50 8.78 10.97
C TRP A 116 -6.88 8.78 11.63
N HIS A 117 -7.64 9.86 11.47
CA HIS A 117 -8.88 10.14 12.22
C HIS A 117 -8.76 9.88 13.74
N GLY A 118 -7.65 10.30 14.35
CA GLY A 118 -7.41 10.20 15.78
C GLY A 118 -7.15 8.77 16.30
N LYS A 119 -6.89 7.80 15.41
CA LYS A 119 -6.55 6.42 15.77
C LYS A 119 -5.17 6.04 15.24
N VAL A 120 -4.43 5.30 16.04
CA VAL A 120 -3.13 4.71 15.65
C VAL A 120 -3.41 3.37 14.99
N TYR A 121 -3.53 3.33 13.66
CA TYR A 121 -3.71 2.09 12.93
C TYR A 121 -2.39 1.34 12.77
N LEU A 122 -2.45 0.01 12.73
CA LEU A 122 -1.25 -0.83 12.58
C LEU A 122 -1.10 -1.43 11.18
N GLY A 123 -2.20 -1.65 10.47
CA GLY A 123 -2.25 -2.37 9.19
C GLY A 123 -1.71 -1.61 7.96
N ALA A 124 -1.72 -2.27 6.81
CA ALA A 124 -1.01 -1.82 5.61
C ALA A 124 -1.62 -0.55 4.97
N VAL A 125 -2.93 -0.34 5.10
CA VAL A 125 -3.64 0.74 4.41
C VAL A 125 -3.52 2.06 5.18
N HIS A 126 -3.94 2.06 6.45
CA HIS A 126 -4.03 3.27 7.27
C HIS A 126 -2.95 3.40 8.33
N GLY A 127 -2.06 2.40 8.46
CA GLY A 127 -1.30 2.18 9.68
C GLY A 127 0.20 2.16 9.54
N THR A 128 0.84 1.95 10.68
CA THR A 128 2.30 2.01 10.86
C THR A 128 3.06 1.09 9.90
N ILE A 129 2.63 -0.17 9.70
CA ILE A 129 3.35 -1.06 8.78
C ILE A 129 3.25 -0.55 7.34
N GLY A 130 2.09 0.00 6.96
CA GLY A 130 1.87 0.73 5.71
C GLY A 130 2.94 1.77 5.47
N ILE A 131 3.08 2.69 6.42
CA ILE A 131 4.00 3.82 6.34
C ILE A 131 5.47 3.34 6.28
N ILE A 132 5.86 2.39 7.14
CA ILE A 132 7.21 1.82 7.14
C ILE A 132 7.54 1.20 5.78
N THR A 133 6.63 0.40 5.22
CA THR A 133 6.81 -0.24 3.92
C THR A 133 7.11 0.79 2.83
N GLN A 134 6.30 1.85 2.77
CA GLN A 134 6.43 2.86 1.73
C GLN A 134 7.72 3.68 1.86
N ILE A 135 8.17 3.96 3.08
CA ILE A 135 9.46 4.63 3.30
C ILE A 135 10.61 3.73 2.86
N VAL A 136 10.64 2.47 3.32
CA VAL A 136 11.77 1.55 3.08
C VAL A 136 11.89 1.18 1.60
N LEU A 137 10.77 0.97 0.90
CA LEU A 137 10.81 0.71 -0.55
C LEU A 137 11.27 1.93 -1.37
N SER A 138 11.02 3.14 -0.88
CA SER A 138 11.44 4.38 -1.55
C SER A 138 12.88 4.79 -1.22
N ASP A 139 13.34 4.49 -0.01
CA ASP A 139 14.73 4.68 0.43
C ASP A 139 15.13 3.60 1.44
N PRO A 140 15.77 2.50 0.97
CA PRO A 140 16.21 1.40 1.83
C PRO A 140 17.15 1.82 2.95
N ALA A 141 17.88 2.94 2.82
CA ALA A 141 18.77 3.43 3.87
C ALA A 141 18.01 3.85 5.14
N CYS A 142 16.69 4.06 5.04
CA CYS A 142 15.84 4.38 6.19
C CYS A 142 15.51 3.16 7.07
N ALA A 143 15.76 1.92 6.62
CA ALA A 143 15.37 0.71 7.37
C ALA A 143 15.99 0.67 8.78
N ALA A 144 17.29 0.94 8.91
CA ALA A 144 17.97 0.96 10.21
C ALA A 144 17.38 2.01 11.18
N ARG A 145 16.86 3.13 10.66
CA ARG A 145 16.22 4.18 11.48
C ARG A 145 14.82 3.79 11.95
N LEU A 146 14.15 2.89 11.23
CA LEU A 146 12.80 2.42 11.50
C LEU A 146 12.77 1.08 12.26
N GLU A 147 13.93 0.45 12.49
CA GLU A 147 14.03 -0.88 13.09
C GLU A 147 13.33 -0.98 14.45
N GLN A 148 13.56 -0.01 15.34
CA GLN A 148 12.93 -0.01 16.67
C GLN A 148 11.41 0.14 16.59
N LEU A 149 10.91 0.93 15.62
CA LEU A 149 9.47 1.11 15.43
C LEU A 149 8.84 -0.17 14.87
N LEU A 150 9.53 -0.84 13.94
CA LEU A 150 9.11 -2.14 13.42
C LEU A 150 9.08 -3.20 14.53
N ASP A 151 10.17 -3.36 15.31
CA ASP A 151 10.21 -4.30 16.45
C ASP A 151 9.08 -4.04 17.45
N SER A 152 8.80 -2.77 17.75
CA SER A 152 7.69 -2.39 18.63
C SER A 152 6.33 -2.79 18.06
N LEU A 153 6.11 -2.62 16.75
CA LEU A 153 4.89 -3.05 16.06
C LEU A 153 4.73 -4.57 16.10
N LEU A 154 5.81 -5.30 15.84
CA LEU A 154 5.77 -6.75 15.81
C LEU A 154 5.46 -7.35 17.19
N ARG A 155 5.93 -6.73 18.27
CA ARG A 155 5.59 -7.13 19.65
C ARG A 155 4.12 -6.94 20.04
N ILE A 156 3.32 -6.23 19.22
CA ILE A 156 1.87 -6.07 19.46
C ILE A 156 1.09 -7.33 19.01
N GLN A 157 1.73 -8.23 18.26
CA GLN A 157 1.11 -9.47 17.79
C GLN A 157 0.44 -10.21 18.94
N ASN A 158 -0.78 -10.68 18.70
CA ASN A 158 -1.50 -11.52 19.63
C ASN A 158 -0.82 -12.90 19.69
N GLU A 159 -0.38 -13.31 20.89
CA GLU A 159 0.34 -14.57 21.09
C GLU A 159 -0.51 -15.82 20.82
N ASP A 160 -1.84 -15.74 21.00
CA ASP A 160 -2.75 -16.87 20.82
C ASP A 160 -3.11 -17.09 19.35
N SER A 161 -3.39 -16.01 18.62
CA SER A 161 -3.88 -16.08 17.23
C SER A 161 -2.82 -15.77 16.17
N GLY A 162 -1.71 -15.15 16.57
CA GLY A 162 -0.73 -14.58 15.65
C GLY A 162 -1.20 -13.31 14.94
N ASN A 163 -2.40 -12.78 15.20
CA ASN A 163 -2.95 -11.62 14.48
C ASN A 163 -2.52 -10.28 15.10
N TRP A 164 -2.67 -9.18 14.34
CA TRP A 164 -2.53 -7.82 14.85
C TRP A 164 -3.89 -7.14 15.00
N PRO A 165 -4.10 -6.32 16.06
CA PRO A 165 -5.28 -5.48 16.14
C PRO A 165 -5.27 -4.43 15.03
N SER A 166 -6.45 -3.98 14.60
CA SER A 166 -6.56 -2.95 13.55
C SER A 166 -5.90 -1.62 13.94
N SER A 167 -6.02 -1.24 15.22
CA SER A 167 -5.55 0.03 15.77
C SER A 167 -5.33 -0.06 17.28
N LEU A 168 -4.61 0.91 17.83
CA LEU A 168 -4.44 1.12 19.26
C LEU A 168 -5.39 2.21 19.80
N PRO A 169 -5.88 2.08 21.06
CA PRO A 169 -5.75 0.89 21.91
C PRO A 169 -6.44 -0.33 21.30
N ALA A 170 -5.89 -1.52 21.57
CA ALA A 170 -6.38 -2.76 20.97
C ALA A 170 -7.86 -2.97 21.30
N GLY A 171 -8.64 -3.33 20.27
CA GLY A 171 -10.04 -3.69 20.45
C GLY A 171 -10.18 -4.98 21.27
N ARG A 172 -11.38 -5.20 21.83
CA ARG A 172 -11.68 -6.40 22.63
C ARG A 172 -11.79 -7.70 21.82
N ARG A 173 -11.90 -7.60 20.50
CA ARG A 173 -12.12 -8.75 19.61
C ARG A 173 -11.02 -8.79 18.57
N ASP A 174 -10.33 -9.90 18.54
CA ASP A 174 -9.41 -10.25 17.48
C ASP A 174 -10.18 -10.89 16.32
N ARG A 175 -10.52 -10.08 15.32
CA ARG A 175 -11.47 -10.49 14.27
C ARG A 175 -11.05 -10.16 12.84
N LEU A 176 -10.23 -9.12 12.65
CA LEU A 176 -9.89 -8.63 11.32
C LEU A 176 -8.59 -9.30 10.90
N VAL A 177 -8.71 -10.27 9.98
CA VAL A 177 -7.59 -10.93 9.31
C VAL A 177 -7.68 -10.51 7.85
N GLN A 178 -7.16 -9.32 7.56
CA GLN A 178 -7.33 -8.64 6.28
C GLN A 178 -6.04 -7.87 5.92
N VAL A 179 -5.82 -7.55 4.65
CA VAL A 179 -4.69 -6.72 4.23
C VAL A 179 -4.79 -5.31 4.83
N CYS A 180 -5.99 -4.72 4.83
CA CYS A 180 -6.18 -3.40 5.45
C CYS A 180 -5.97 -3.41 6.97
N HIS A 181 -6.40 -4.47 7.64
CA HIS A 181 -6.38 -4.61 9.09
C HIS A 181 -6.08 -6.04 9.50
N GLY A 182 -4.89 -6.25 10.09
CA GLY A 182 -4.47 -7.53 10.65
C GLY A 182 -3.22 -8.07 9.99
N ALA A 183 -2.96 -9.33 10.29
CA ALA A 183 -1.76 -10.05 9.92
C ALA A 183 -1.48 -10.07 8.41
N PRO A 184 -2.43 -10.34 7.50
CA PRO A 184 -2.10 -10.43 6.07
C PRO A 184 -1.36 -9.19 5.53
N GLY A 185 -1.81 -8.00 5.93
CA GLY A 185 -1.14 -6.75 5.54
C GLY A 185 0.24 -6.58 6.16
N VAL A 186 0.41 -6.97 7.42
CA VAL A 186 1.71 -6.94 8.11
C VAL A 186 2.70 -7.90 7.43
N VAL A 187 2.25 -9.10 7.11
CA VAL A 187 3.06 -10.16 6.54
C VAL A 187 3.52 -9.82 5.13
N VAL A 188 2.59 -9.43 4.25
CA VAL A 188 2.95 -9.05 2.88
C VAL A 188 3.90 -7.85 2.87
N SER A 189 3.75 -6.92 3.82
CA SER A 189 4.71 -5.84 4.03
C SER A 189 6.10 -6.36 4.36
N LEU A 190 6.23 -7.25 5.36
CA LEU A 190 7.50 -7.85 5.78
C LEU A 190 8.16 -8.64 4.66
N LEU A 191 7.40 -9.37 3.83
CA LEU A 191 7.93 -10.05 2.65
C LEU A 191 8.57 -9.04 1.67
N GLY A 192 7.97 -7.87 1.51
CA GLY A 192 8.48 -6.80 0.64
C GLY A 192 9.74 -6.12 1.18
N ILE A 193 9.83 -5.91 2.50
CA ILE A 193 10.84 -5.03 3.11
C ILE A 193 11.86 -5.70 4.03
N GLY A 194 11.62 -6.94 4.47
CA GLY A 194 12.40 -7.60 5.51
C GLY A 194 13.89 -7.69 5.20
N LYS A 195 14.23 -7.88 3.91
CA LYS A 195 15.63 -7.92 3.43
C LYS A 195 16.44 -6.63 3.63
N TYR A 196 15.78 -5.50 3.89
CA TYR A 196 16.45 -4.22 4.11
C TYR A 196 16.77 -3.96 5.58
N PHE A 197 16.19 -4.74 6.50
CA PHE A 197 16.43 -4.56 7.93
C PHE A 197 17.70 -5.30 8.38
N PRO A 198 18.55 -4.68 9.21
CA PRO A 198 19.76 -5.30 9.73
C PRO A 198 19.51 -6.57 10.55
N ASN A 199 18.40 -6.62 11.29
CA ASN A 199 18.01 -7.78 12.06
C ASN A 199 17.17 -8.75 11.22
N PRO A 200 17.73 -9.89 10.76
CA PRO A 200 17.01 -10.85 9.92
C PRO A 200 15.87 -11.55 10.66
N LEU A 201 15.84 -11.49 12.00
CA LEU A 201 14.76 -12.08 12.79
C LEU A 201 13.45 -11.29 12.61
N LEU A 202 13.50 -10.00 12.27
CA LEU A 202 12.29 -9.21 11.98
C LEU A 202 11.58 -9.70 10.71
N ALA A 203 12.31 -10.33 9.80
CA ALA A 203 11.77 -10.95 8.59
C ALA A 203 11.33 -12.41 8.79
N ASN A 204 11.76 -13.05 9.89
CA ASN A 204 11.55 -14.47 10.18
C ASN A 204 10.68 -14.71 11.42
N GLN A 205 10.15 -13.68 12.08
CA GLN A 205 9.22 -13.90 13.19
C GLN A 205 8.08 -14.77 12.69
N ASP A 206 7.80 -15.86 13.41
CA ASP A 206 6.83 -16.90 13.12
C ASP A 206 5.46 -16.30 12.80
N VAL A 207 5.28 -15.89 11.54
CA VAL A 207 4.01 -15.51 10.94
C VAL A 207 3.11 -16.74 10.77
N HIS A 208 3.67 -17.93 10.95
CA HIS A 208 3.04 -19.22 10.80
C HIS A 208 1.80 -19.33 11.69
N GLY A 209 0.63 -19.09 11.09
CA GLY A 209 -0.69 -19.09 11.74
C GLY A 209 -1.51 -17.81 11.53
N ALA A 210 -0.84 -16.68 11.28
CA ALA A 210 -1.45 -15.35 11.29
C ALA A 210 -2.22 -14.98 10.00
N GLY A 211 -1.89 -15.60 8.87
CA GLY A 211 -2.43 -15.22 7.55
C GLY A 211 -3.70 -15.95 7.10
N ALA A 212 -4.08 -17.05 7.77
CA ALA A 212 -5.14 -17.94 7.31
C ALA A 212 -6.52 -17.48 7.81
N GLY A 213 -7.13 -16.53 7.10
CA GLY A 213 -8.51 -16.12 7.33
C GLY A 213 -9.22 -15.83 6.01
N MET A 214 -10.46 -16.30 5.86
CA MET A 214 -11.25 -16.14 4.61
C MET A 214 -11.46 -14.67 4.21
N GLY A 215 -11.27 -13.73 5.15
CA GLY A 215 -11.70 -12.35 5.00
C GLY A 215 -13.22 -12.27 4.95
N ILE A 216 -13.74 -11.11 4.53
CA ILE A 216 -15.18 -10.89 4.30
C ILE A 216 -15.50 -10.79 2.81
N GLY A 217 -14.53 -10.96 1.92
CA GLY A 217 -14.71 -10.78 0.48
C GLY A 217 -13.76 -11.66 -0.32
N SER A 218 -13.66 -11.40 -1.63
CA SER A 218 -12.76 -12.14 -2.51
C SER A 218 -11.56 -11.32 -3.01
N GLY A 219 -11.60 -9.99 -2.93
CA GLY A 219 -10.55 -9.09 -3.43
C GLY A 219 -9.28 -9.01 -2.56
N LEU A 220 -8.39 -8.06 -2.90
CA LEU A 220 -7.09 -7.86 -2.24
C LEU A 220 -7.19 -7.24 -0.84
N CYS A 221 -8.10 -6.30 -0.61
CA CYS A 221 -8.09 -5.46 0.60
C CYS A 221 -8.48 -6.23 1.88
N HIS A 222 -9.51 -7.05 1.80
CA HIS A 222 -10.10 -7.75 2.95
C HIS A 222 -10.75 -9.08 2.56
N GLY A 223 -10.21 -9.71 1.51
CA GLY A 223 -10.73 -10.96 0.97
C GLY A 223 -9.68 -12.05 0.82
N VAL A 224 -10.14 -13.20 0.37
CA VAL A 224 -9.34 -14.42 0.19
C VAL A 224 -8.08 -14.14 -0.62
N SER A 225 -8.18 -13.43 -1.74
CA SER A 225 -7.05 -13.22 -2.66
C SER A 225 -5.89 -12.46 -2.01
N GLY A 226 -6.17 -11.35 -1.33
CA GLY A 226 -5.12 -10.59 -0.65
C GLY A 226 -4.50 -11.35 0.50
N ASN A 227 -5.31 -12.10 1.25
CA ASN A 227 -4.81 -12.92 2.35
C ASN A 227 -3.95 -14.08 1.86
N ALA A 228 -4.26 -14.65 0.70
CA ALA A 228 -3.49 -15.72 0.08
C ALA A 228 -2.02 -15.31 -0.14
N LEU A 229 -1.76 -14.05 -0.51
CA LEU A 229 -0.40 -13.53 -0.72
C LEU A 229 0.47 -13.50 0.55
N ALA A 230 -0.15 -13.60 1.74
CA ALA A 230 0.55 -13.70 3.01
C ALA A 230 0.93 -15.15 3.39
N LEU A 231 0.41 -16.15 2.69
CA LEU A 231 0.62 -17.57 3.02
C LEU A 231 1.89 -18.13 2.37
N ALA A 232 2.41 -19.25 2.85
CA ALA A 232 3.54 -19.94 2.24
C ALA A 232 3.20 -20.51 0.83
N GLU A 233 4.20 -20.89 0.03
CA GLU A 233 4.01 -21.42 -1.34
C GLU A 233 3.07 -22.61 -1.42
N GLY A 234 3.21 -23.59 -0.54
CA GLY A 234 2.31 -24.76 -0.53
C GLY A 234 0.86 -24.44 -0.14
N ASP A 235 0.62 -23.34 0.57
CA ASP A 235 -0.69 -22.99 1.10
C ASP A 235 -1.47 -22.02 0.19
N LEU A 236 -0.78 -21.31 -0.71
CA LEU A 236 -1.38 -20.32 -1.61
C LEU A 236 -2.46 -20.94 -2.51
N ASP A 237 -2.12 -22.00 -3.24
CA ASP A 237 -3.03 -22.63 -4.22
C ASP A 237 -4.25 -23.23 -3.53
N ALA A 238 -4.03 -23.91 -2.41
CA ALA A 238 -5.09 -24.48 -1.60
C ALA A 238 -6.04 -23.40 -1.08
N PHE A 239 -5.50 -22.24 -0.69
CA PHE A 239 -6.29 -21.14 -0.19
C PHE A 239 -7.07 -20.40 -1.30
N LEU A 240 -6.46 -20.24 -2.49
CA LEU A 240 -7.12 -19.61 -3.64
C LEU A 240 -8.33 -20.40 -4.16
N ALA A 241 -8.41 -21.70 -3.89
CA ALA A 241 -9.62 -22.47 -4.20
C ALA A 241 -10.88 -21.88 -3.54
N HIS A 242 -10.76 -21.22 -2.37
CA HIS A 242 -11.87 -20.52 -1.73
C HIS A 242 -12.32 -19.25 -2.44
N ALA A 243 -11.50 -18.72 -3.36
CA ALA A 243 -11.80 -17.54 -4.17
C ALA A 243 -12.42 -17.89 -5.54
N THR A 244 -12.82 -19.15 -5.74
CA THR A 244 -13.53 -19.60 -6.97
C THR A 244 -15.02 -19.28 -6.90
N GLU A 245 -15.64 -18.98 -8.04
CA GLU A 245 -17.08 -18.64 -8.11
C GLU A 245 -17.98 -19.70 -7.48
N GLU A 246 -17.70 -20.98 -7.76
CA GLU A 246 -18.40 -22.13 -7.18
C GLU A 246 -18.36 -22.15 -5.65
N ARG A 247 -17.24 -21.75 -5.05
CA ARG A 247 -17.07 -21.72 -3.59
C ARG A 247 -17.60 -20.44 -2.95
N MET A 248 -17.53 -19.31 -3.65
CA MET A 248 -17.97 -18.02 -3.09
C MET A 248 -19.49 -17.89 -3.06
N GLY A 249 -20.21 -18.37 -4.08
CA GLY A 249 -21.67 -18.23 -4.16
C GLY A 249 -22.39 -18.66 -2.87
N PRO A 250 -22.18 -19.90 -2.38
CA PRO A 250 -22.78 -20.37 -1.13
C PRO A 250 -22.35 -19.57 0.11
N LEU A 251 -21.10 -19.07 0.15
CA LEU A 251 -20.60 -18.26 1.27
C LEU A 251 -21.24 -16.87 1.31
N ILE A 252 -21.52 -16.30 0.13
CA ILE A 252 -22.24 -15.03 -0.01
C ILE A 252 -23.70 -15.22 0.40
N GLU A 253 -24.37 -16.27 -0.08
CA GLU A 253 -25.75 -16.59 0.29
C GLU A 253 -25.90 -16.83 1.80
N ALA A 254 -24.90 -17.45 2.43
CA ALA A 254 -24.86 -17.68 3.87
C ALA A 254 -24.47 -16.43 4.69
N GLY A 255 -24.13 -15.30 4.05
CA GLY A 255 -23.69 -14.07 4.73
C GLY A 255 -22.32 -14.18 5.40
N VAL A 256 -21.52 -15.18 5.01
CA VAL A 256 -20.13 -15.35 5.45
C VAL A 256 -19.19 -14.44 4.67
N MET A 257 -19.50 -14.22 3.38
CA MET A 257 -18.80 -13.30 2.49
C MET A 257 -19.76 -12.21 2.00
N GLU A 258 -19.22 -11.02 1.79
CA GLU A 258 -19.92 -9.86 1.26
C GLU A 258 -19.61 -9.69 -0.24
N PRO A 259 -20.61 -9.37 -1.07
CA PRO A 259 -20.39 -8.95 -2.44
C PRO A 259 -19.51 -7.69 -2.50
N SER A 260 -18.64 -7.62 -3.50
CA SER A 260 -17.84 -6.41 -3.74
C SER A 260 -18.74 -5.24 -4.15
N SER A 261 -18.49 -4.06 -3.57
CA SER A 261 -19.12 -2.80 -4.00
C SER A 261 -18.60 -2.31 -5.35
N HIS A 262 -17.41 -2.76 -5.77
CA HIS A 262 -16.77 -2.45 -7.05
C HIS A 262 -16.27 -3.78 -7.65
N PRO A 263 -17.14 -4.55 -8.33
CA PRO A 263 -16.83 -5.92 -8.73
C PRO A 263 -15.69 -6.00 -9.74
N GLU A 264 -15.46 -4.99 -10.55
CA GLU A 264 -14.33 -4.90 -11.49
C GLU A 264 -13.04 -4.32 -10.88
N GLY A 265 -13.09 -3.81 -9.65
CA GLY A 265 -12.01 -3.04 -9.03
C GLY A 265 -10.79 -3.88 -8.63
N LEU A 266 -9.61 -3.25 -8.60
CA LEU A 266 -8.36 -3.90 -8.18
C LEU A 266 -8.40 -4.37 -6.71
N TRP A 267 -8.84 -3.51 -5.80
CA TRP A 267 -8.70 -3.81 -4.36
C TRP A 267 -9.83 -4.66 -3.79
N THR A 268 -11.02 -4.64 -4.39
CA THR A 268 -12.20 -5.32 -3.85
C THR A 268 -12.82 -6.34 -4.81
N GLY A 269 -12.42 -6.34 -6.09
CA GLY A 269 -13.07 -7.08 -7.15
C GLY A 269 -12.17 -8.02 -7.95
N GLU A 270 -12.64 -8.34 -9.15
CA GLU A 270 -12.11 -9.33 -10.08
C GLU A 270 -10.71 -9.01 -10.57
N ALA A 271 -10.36 -7.74 -10.79
CA ALA A 271 -9.02 -7.36 -11.25
C ALA A 271 -7.94 -7.77 -10.23
N GLY A 272 -8.23 -7.58 -8.93
CA GLY A 272 -7.34 -8.04 -7.87
C GLY A 272 -7.26 -9.55 -7.76
N ARG A 273 -8.39 -10.22 -7.90
CA ARG A 273 -8.44 -11.69 -7.87
C ARG A 273 -7.66 -12.29 -9.04
N ALA A 274 -7.84 -11.76 -10.25
CA ALA A 274 -7.11 -12.16 -11.44
C ALA A 274 -5.60 -11.97 -11.28
N TRP A 275 -5.16 -10.87 -10.64
CA TRP A 275 -3.75 -10.67 -10.32
C TRP A 275 -3.18 -11.81 -9.45
N VAL A 276 -3.86 -12.20 -8.38
CA VAL A 276 -3.34 -13.24 -7.49
C VAL A 276 -3.32 -14.62 -8.16
N TRP A 277 -4.30 -14.90 -9.03
CA TRP A 277 -4.26 -16.09 -9.87
C TRP A 277 -3.05 -16.09 -10.81
N ALA A 278 -2.71 -14.95 -11.42
CA ALA A 278 -1.51 -14.83 -12.25
C ALA A 278 -0.22 -15.01 -11.43
N VAL A 279 -0.18 -14.48 -10.20
CA VAL A 279 0.96 -14.70 -9.28
C VAL A 279 1.17 -16.19 -9.01
N ALA A 280 0.09 -16.93 -8.73
CA ALA A 280 0.15 -18.37 -8.49
C ALA A 280 0.55 -19.17 -9.75
N ASP A 281 -0.18 -18.98 -10.86
CA ASP A 281 -0.01 -19.76 -12.09
C ASP A 281 1.35 -19.52 -12.77
N MET A 282 1.83 -18.27 -12.75
CA MET A 282 3.08 -17.88 -13.41
C MET A 282 4.28 -17.86 -12.47
N GLY A 283 4.11 -18.12 -11.17
CA GLY A 283 5.17 -18.07 -10.17
C GLY A 283 5.82 -16.69 -10.03
N LEU A 284 5.02 -15.62 -10.06
CA LEU A 284 5.53 -14.24 -9.94
C LEU A 284 5.96 -13.91 -8.50
N GLU A 285 6.77 -12.86 -8.33
CA GLU A 285 7.06 -12.33 -7.00
C GLU A 285 5.75 -11.91 -6.31
N ARG A 286 5.57 -12.37 -5.07
CA ARG A 286 4.35 -12.10 -4.31
C ARG A 286 4.30 -10.65 -3.87
N GLY A 287 3.25 -9.97 -4.30
CA GLY A 287 3.03 -8.58 -3.95
C GLY A 287 1.59 -8.15 -4.22
N LEU A 288 1.18 -7.13 -3.50
CA LEU A 288 -0.05 -6.39 -3.73
C LEU A 288 0.26 -5.28 -4.74
N LEU A 289 -0.39 -5.35 -5.91
CA LEU A 289 -0.37 -4.26 -6.88
C LEU A 289 -0.89 -2.97 -6.24
N GLY A 290 -0.20 -1.85 -6.44
CA GLY A 290 -0.59 -0.59 -5.81
C GLY A 290 0.12 -0.33 -4.47
N TYR A 291 0.94 -1.26 -3.97
CA TYR A 291 1.44 -1.22 -2.60
C TYR A 291 2.91 -1.58 -2.46
N ASN A 292 3.28 -2.85 -2.66
CA ASN A 292 4.65 -3.35 -2.50
C ASN A 292 5.21 -4.03 -3.75
N ASP A 293 4.48 -3.94 -4.86
CA ASP A 293 4.97 -4.28 -6.20
C ASP A 293 6.17 -3.40 -6.61
N ARG A 294 7.03 -3.95 -7.46
CA ARG A 294 8.33 -3.38 -7.86
C ARG A 294 8.38 -3.01 -9.33
#